data_AF-A0A7W1LD66-F1
#
_entry.id   AF-A0A7W1LD66-F1
#
_cell.length_a   1.000
_cell.length_b   1.000
_cell.length_c   1.000
_cell.angle_alpha   90.00
_cell.angle_beta   90.00
_cell.angle_gamma   90.00
#
_symmetry.space_group_name_H-M   'P 1'
#
loop_
_entity.id
_entity.type
_entity.pdbx_description
1 polymer ?
#
loop_
_entity_poly.entity_id
_entity_poly.type
_entity_poly.pdbx_seq_one_letter_code
_entity_poly.pdbx_strand_id
1 'polypeptide(L)'
;RAIKRGTGELEGVNYEEITYEGYGIGGVAILIETMTDNRNRTVAELRHLLSKNGGNLGEAGSVAWMFDKKGLVIVDKAAKTEDELFEIAIEAGADDVQDEGDVFEIYTAPENYEAVDEAIKAAGIEPQASEISMIPQNYIKLEGDDAKKMLKLYEAVDDNDDVQNIYANFDIGESEME
;
A
#
# COMPACT_ATOMS: atom_id res chain seq x y z
N ARG A 1 -25.79 -8.19 4.48
CA ARG A 1 -26.67 -6.99 4.66
C ARG A 1 -25.95 -5.67 4.30
N ALA A 2 -24.98 -5.69 3.36
CA ALA A 2 -24.24 -4.51 2.90
C ALA A 2 -24.64 -4.04 1.47
N ILE A 3 -25.47 -4.80 0.75
CA ILE A 3 -25.75 -4.57 -0.69
C ILE A 3 -26.80 -3.45 -0.92
N LYS A 4 -27.36 -2.81 0.12
CA LYS A 4 -28.41 -1.77 -0.02
C LYS A 4 -27.96 -0.33 0.22
N ARG A 5 -26.66 -0.03 0.15
CA ARG A 5 -26.15 1.36 0.24
C ARG A 5 -25.50 1.88 -1.04
N GLY A 6 -25.47 1.09 -2.12
CA GLY A 6 -24.78 1.46 -3.37
C GLY A 6 -25.63 2.15 -4.44
N THR A 7 -26.88 2.55 -4.17
CA THR A 7 -27.78 3.08 -5.23
C THR A 7 -27.94 4.60 -5.25
N GLY A 8 -27.34 5.36 -4.32
CA GLY A 8 -27.42 6.83 -4.35
C GLY A 8 -28.84 7.42 -4.28
N GLU A 9 -29.85 6.63 -3.90
CA GLU A 9 -31.27 7.03 -3.85
C GLU A 9 -31.77 7.35 -2.43
N LEU A 10 -30.88 7.87 -1.58
CA LEU A 10 -31.26 8.53 -0.34
C LEU A 10 -30.60 9.92 -0.34
N GLU A 11 -31.34 10.98 -0.05
CA GLU A 11 -30.75 12.27 0.34
C GLU A 11 -29.87 12.02 1.56
N GLY A 12 -28.57 11.92 1.30
CA GLY A 12 -27.58 11.35 2.19
C GLY A 12 -26.22 11.77 1.69
N VAL A 13 -25.28 11.78 2.62
CA VAL A 13 -23.89 12.20 2.42
C VAL A 13 -23.29 11.47 1.20
N ASN A 14 -22.88 12.23 0.18
CA ASN A 14 -22.19 11.70 -0.99
C ASN A 14 -20.70 11.56 -0.67
N TYR A 15 -20.20 10.33 -0.64
CA TYR A 15 -18.78 10.06 -0.52
C TYR A 15 -18.12 10.00 -1.89
N GLU A 16 -16.94 10.59 -2.00
CA GLU A 16 -16.07 10.57 -3.18
C GLU A 16 -14.72 9.97 -2.83
N GLU A 17 -14.18 9.17 -3.76
CA GLU A 17 -12.83 8.62 -3.67
C GLU A 17 -11.83 9.62 -4.28
N ILE A 18 -10.81 9.99 -3.51
CA ILE A 18 -9.79 10.93 -3.95
C ILE A 18 -8.41 10.40 -3.55
N THR A 19 -7.50 10.35 -4.52
CA THR A 19 -6.08 10.10 -4.29
C THR A 19 -5.36 11.43 -4.13
N TYR A 20 -4.60 11.54 -3.05
CA TYR A 20 -3.69 12.65 -2.78
C TYR A 20 -2.24 12.17 -2.87
N GLU A 21 -1.38 13.08 -3.27
CA GLU A 21 0.03 12.83 -3.51
C GLU A 21 0.87 13.77 -2.64
N GLY A 22 2.00 13.31 -2.16
CA GLY A 22 2.88 14.11 -1.32
C GLY A 22 4.26 13.53 -1.12
N TYR A 23 5.06 14.25 -0.34
CA TYR A 23 6.40 13.84 0.06
C TYR A 23 6.52 13.87 1.58
N GLY A 24 7.20 12.86 2.13
CA GLY A 24 7.55 12.73 3.54
C GLY A 24 9.02 13.06 3.82
N ILE A 25 9.54 12.47 4.88
CA ILE A 25 10.92 12.66 5.33
C ILE A 25 11.89 12.12 4.26
N GLY A 26 13.00 12.82 4.04
CA GLY A 26 14.02 12.38 3.08
C GLY A 26 13.56 12.37 1.61
N GLY A 27 12.39 12.94 1.29
CA GLY A 27 11.82 12.90 -0.05
C GLY A 27 11.05 11.61 -0.36
N VAL A 28 10.69 10.81 0.65
CA VAL A 28 9.78 9.67 0.52
C VAL A 28 8.51 10.09 -0.21
N ALA A 29 8.19 9.39 -1.29
CA ALA A 29 6.94 9.56 -2.01
C ALA A 29 5.80 8.94 -1.21
N ILE A 30 4.65 9.61 -1.16
CA ILE A 30 3.45 9.15 -0.45
C ILE A 30 2.22 9.30 -1.35
N LEU A 31 1.49 8.20 -1.54
CA LEU A 31 0.14 8.16 -2.08
C LEU A 31 -0.85 7.90 -0.94
N ILE A 32 -1.91 8.70 -0.89
CA ILE A 32 -2.95 8.62 0.13
C ILE A 32 -4.28 8.47 -0.58
N GLU A 33 -4.90 7.30 -0.47
CA GLU A 33 -6.25 7.06 -0.96
C GLU A 33 -7.25 7.43 0.14
N THR A 34 -8.26 8.22 -0.22
CA THR A 34 -9.29 8.70 0.73
C THR A 34 -10.69 8.42 0.20
N MET A 35 -11.64 8.27 1.13
CA MET A 35 -13.07 8.25 0.85
C MET A 35 -13.75 9.27 1.76
N THR A 36 -14.19 10.39 1.21
CA THR A 36 -14.65 11.55 1.98
C THR A 36 -15.94 12.13 1.44
N ASP A 37 -16.72 12.77 2.31
CA ASP A 37 -17.87 13.58 1.94
C ASP A 37 -17.56 15.08 1.78
N ASN A 38 -16.31 15.47 2.04
CA ASN A 38 -15.88 16.85 2.02
C ASN A 38 -14.39 16.95 1.66
N ARG A 39 -14.11 16.93 0.35
CA ARG A 39 -12.77 17.16 -0.22
C ARG A 39 -12.01 18.34 0.38
N ASN A 40 -12.67 19.46 0.68
CA ASN A 40 -12.00 20.65 1.19
C ASN A 40 -11.54 20.47 2.64
N ARG A 41 -12.28 19.73 3.46
CA ARG A 41 -11.86 19.34 4.81
C ARG A 41 -10.67 18.39 4.72
N THR A 42 -10.82 17.29 4.00
CA THR A 42 -9.80 16.23 3.88
C THR A 42 -8.49 16.79 3.36
N VAL A 43 -8.50 17.56 2.27
CA VAL A 43 -7.26 18.16 1.73
C VAL A 43 -6.58 19.13 2.70
N ALA A 44 -7.37 19.87 3.50
CA ALA A 44 -6.83 20.81 4.48
C ALA A 44 -6.20 20.07 5.67
N GLU A 45 -6.86 19.01 6.15
CA GLU A 45 -6.36 18.14 7.21
C GLU A 45 -5.10 17.39 6.79
N LEU A 46 -5.10 16.71 5.63
CA LEU A 46 -3.92 16.04 5.09
C LEU A 46 -2.75 17.00 4.91
N ARG A 47 -3.00 18.20 4.36
CA ARG A 47 -1.96 19.23 4.24
C ARG A 47 -1.39 19.61 5.60
N HIS A 48 -2.25 19.79 6.61
CA HIS A 48 -1.80 20.10 7.96
C HIS A 48 -0.98 18.97 8.58
N LEU A 49 -1.46 17.72 8.47
CA LEU A 49 -0.80 16.53 9.01
C LEU A 49 0.59 16.34 8.41
N LEU A 50 0.69 16.40 7.07
CA LEU A 50 1.98 16.30 6.37
C LEU A 50 2.92 17.43 6.80
N SER A 51 2.49 18.69 6.72
CA SER A 51 3.34 19.84 7.06
C SER A 51 3.79 19.86 8.53
N LYS A 52 2.92 19.45 9.47
CA LYS A 52 3.26 19.38 10.89
C LYS A 52 4.29 18.30 11.20
N ASN A 53 4.32 17.22 10.42
CA ASN A 53 5.23 16.10 10.61
C ASN A 53 6.42 16.10 9.63
N GLY A 54 6.68 17.22 8.95
CA GLY A 54 7.90 17.40 8.14
C GLY A 54 7.79 16.94 6.68
N GLY A 55 6.59 16.62 6.20
CA GLY A 55 6.29 16.39 4.79
C GLY A 55 5.52 17.54 4.14
N ASN A 56 5.06 17.32 2.90
CA ASN A 56 4.23 18.27 2.17
C ASN A 56 3.28 17.57 1.20
N LEU A 57 2.09 18.15 1.03
CA LEU A 57 1.16 17.76 -0.02
C LEU A 57 1.67 18.26 -1.38
N GLY A 58 1.71 17.36 -2.36
CA GLY A 58 2.08 17.62 -3.75
C GLY A 58 0.90 17.95 -4.65
N GLU A 59 1.19 18.12 -5.93
CA GLU A 59 0.17 18.20 -6.99
C GLU A 59 -0.15 16.80 -7.52
N ALA A 60 -1.31 16.65 -8.16
CA ALA A 60 -1.65 15.40 -8.83
C ALA A 60 -0.61 15.07 -9.93
N GLY A 61 -0.14 13.83 -9.95
CA GLY A 61 0.91 13.33 -10.83
C GLY A 61 2.35 13.60 -10.38
N SER A 62 2.57 14.09 -9.15
CA SER A 62 3.93 14.34 -8.64
C SER A 62 4.68 13.06 -8.26
N VAL A 63 3.99 12.07 -7.71
CA VAL A 63 4.58 10.80 -7.26
C VAL A 63 3.85 9.57 -7.76
N ALA A 64 2.63 9.69 -8.28
CA ALA A 64 1.84 8.54 -8.74
C ALA A 64 2.58 7.64 -9.74
N TRP A 65 3.45 8.22 -10.59
CA TRP A 65 4.25 7.47 -11.55
C TRP A 65 5.35 6.60 -10.92
N MET A 66 5.68 6.81 -9.64
CA MET A 66 6.66 6.02 -8.89
C MET A 66 6.08 4.72 -8.33
N PHE A 67 4.78 4.48 -8.51
CA PHE A 67 4.09 3.31 -7.98
C PHE A 67 3.36 2.55 -9.09
N ASP A 68 3.46 1.24 -9.06
CA ASP A 68 2.75 0.34 -9.95
C ASP A 68 1.63 -0.37 -9.17
N LYS A 69 0.41 -0.36 -9.70
CA LYS A 69 -0.68 -1.15 -9.13
C LYS A 69 -0.46 -2.63 -9.45
N LYS A 70 -0.21 -3.45 -8.44
CA LYS A 70 0.06 -4.89 -8.58
C LYS A 70 -0.69 -5.70 -7.54
N GLY A 71 -0.96 -6.97 -7.83
CA GLY A 71 -1.26 -7.94 -6.79
C GLY A 71 0.04 -8.33 -6.06
N LEU A 72 -0.02 -8.41 -4.74
CA LEU A 72 1.05 -8.83 -3.85
C LEU A 72 0.55 -9.98 -2.99
N VAL A 73 1.26 -11.10 -3.02
CA VAL A 73 1.02 -12.25 -2.13
C VAL A 73 2.32 -12.53 -1.37
N ILE A 74 2.27 -12.43 -0.04
CA ILE A 74 3.42 -12.67 0.84
C ILE A 74 3.26 -14.03 1.49
N VAL A 75 4.27 -14.89 1.37
CA VAL A 75 4.26 -16.23 1.97
C VAL A 75 5.51 -16.47 2.80
N ASP A 76 5.36 -17.22 3.88
CA ASP A 76 6.48 -17.63 4.74
C ASP A 76 7.41 -18.61 3.99
N LYS A 77 8.73 -18.42 4.07
CA LYS A 77 9.69 -19.34 3.44
C LYS A 77 9.65 -20.76 4.02
N ALA A 78 9.14 -20.93 5.24
CA ALA A 78 8.95 -22.24 5.84
C ALA A 78 7.81 -23.04 5.17
N ALA A 79 6.95 -22.39 4.36
CA ALA A 79 5.82 -23.06 3.71
C ALA A 79 6.26 -23.99 2.57
N LYS A 80 7.18 -23.53 1.72
CA LYS A 80 7.71 -24.27 0.56
C LYS A 80 9.10 -23.77 0.14
N THR A 81 9.82 -24.57 -0.64
CA THR A 81 11.09 -24.15 -1.25
C THR A 81 10.85 -23.11 -2.33
N GLU A 82 11.83 -22.22 -2.55
CA GLU A 82 11.81 -21.19 -3.59
C GLU A 82 11.41 -21.75 -4.97
N ASP A 83 12.07 -22.82 -5.42
CA ASP A 83 11.80 -23.44 -6.72
C ASP A 83 10.34 -23.89 -6.88
N GLU A 84 9.75 -24.48 -5.82
CA GLU A 84 8.36 -24.96 -5.87
C GLU A 84 7.38 -23.79 -5.91
N LEU A 85 7.64 -22.76 -5.10
CA LEU A 85 6.79 -21.58 -5.05
C LEU A 85 6.84 -20.80 -6.37
N PHE A 86 8.04 -20.64 -6.93
CA PHE A 86 8.26 -19.97 -8.20
C PHE A 86 7.49 -20.67 -9.32
N GLU A 87 7.58 -22.01 -9.42
CA GLU A 87 6.86 -22.77 -10.43
C GLU A 87 5.33 -22.58 -10.30
N ILE A 88 4.78 -22.72 -9.09
CA ILE A 88 3.33 -22.53 -8.84
C ILE A 88 2.88 -21.12 -9.22
N ALA A 89 3.62 -20.10 -8.77
CA ALA A 89 3.26 -18.70 -8.98
C ALA A 89 3.30 -18.31 -10.46
N ILE A 90 4.40 -18.66 -11.16
CA ILE A 90 4.58 -18.31 -12.57
C ILE A 90 3.58 -19.04 -13.47
N GLU A 91 3.28 -20.32 -13.19
CA GLU A 91 2.24 -21.05 -13.93
C GLU A 91 0.85 -20.44 -13.76
N ALA A 92 0.57 -19.85 -12.58
CA ALA A 92 -0.68 -19.16 -12.29
C ALA A 92 -0.75 -17.72 -12.86
N GLY A 93 0.33 -17.20 -13.42
CA GLY A 93 0.38 -15.89 -14.06
C GLY A 93 0.99 -14.78 -13.21
N ALA A 94 1.84 -15.12 -12.22
CA ALA A 94 2.67 -14.15 -11.55
C ALA A 94 3.72 -13.54 -12.49
N ASP A 95 4.05 -12.28 -12.24
CA ASP A 95 5.08 -11.54 -12.97
C ASP A 95 6.47 -11.80 -12.39
N ASP A 96 6.55 -11.92 -11.06
CA ASP A 96 7.81 -12.06 -10.34
C ASP A 96 7.62 -12.73 -8.97
N VAL A 97 8.69 -13.35 -8.46
CA VAL A 97 8.77 -13.86 -7.09
C VAL A 97 10.11 -13.41 -6.51
N GLN A 98 10.05 -12.64 -5.44
CA GLN A 98 11.22 -12.04 -4.79
C GLN A 98 11.47 -12.67 -3.43
N ASP A 99 12.75 -12.90 -3.14
CA ASP A 99 13.24 -13.37 -1.85
C ASP A 99 13.49 -12.16 -0.94
N GLU A 100 12.69 -12.04 0.13
CA GLU A 100 12.74 -10.92 1.07
C GLU A 100 12.91 -11.44 2.51
N GLY A 101 14.15 -11.78 2.87
CA GLY A 101 14.51 -12.16 4.24
C GLY A 101 13.86 -13.48 4.68
N ASP A 102 12.78 -13.40 5.46
CA ASP A 102 12.03 -14.55 5.99
C ASP A 102 10.78 -14.90 5.17
N VAL A 103 10.46 -14.10 4.15
CA VAL A 103 9.29 -14.28 3.28
C VAL A 103 9.65 -14.32 1.80
N PHE A 104 8.73 -14.84 0.98
CA PHE A 104 8.72 -14.62 -0.46
C PHE A 104 7.57 -13.68 -0.81
N GLU A 105 7.85 -12.71 -1.67
CA GLU A 105 6.87 -11.78 -2.22
C GLU A 105 6.57 -12.15 -3.67
N ILE A 106 5.31 -12.43 -3.96
CA ILE A 106 4.85 -12.80 -5.30
C ILE A 106 4.10 -11.61 -5.87
N TYR A 107 4.59 -11.09 -6.99
CA TYR A 107 4.03 -9.94 -7.68
C TYR A 107 3.26 -10.36 -8.92
N THR A 108 2.13 -9.70 -9.17
CA THR A 108 1.24 -10.03 -10.29
C THR A 108 0.61 -8.77 -10.88
N ALA A 109 0.21 -8.84 -12.14
CA ALA A 109 -0.73 -7.87 -12.69
C ALA A 109 -2.08 -7.99 -11.94
N PRO A 110 -2.79 -6.89 -11.66
CA PRO A 110 -4.04 -6.92 -10.89
C PRO A 110 -5.11 -7.88 -11.44
N GLU A 111 -5.14 -8.09 -12.76
CA GLU A 111 -6.04 -9.03 -13.43
C GLU A 111 -5.70 -10.51 -13.19
N ASN A 112 -4.45 -10.83 -12.85
CA ASN A 112 -3.98 -12.19 -12.58
C ASN A 112 -3.94 -12.52 -11.08
N TYR A 113 -4.03 -11.50 -10.22
CA TYR A 113 -3.93 -11.63 -8.76
C TYR A 113 -4.79 -12.76 -8.18
N GLU A 114 -6.08 -12.81 -8.54
CA GLU A 114 -7.01 -13.81 -7.98
C GLU A 114 -6.60 -15.24 -8.37
N ALA A 115 -6.15 -15.45 -9.62
CA ALA A 115 -5.70 -16.76 -10.08
C ALA A 115 -4.43 -17.23 -9.34
N VAL A 116 -3.49 -16.31 -9.09
CA VAL A 116 -2.26 -16.60 -8.35
C VAL A 116 -2.56 -16.88 -6.88
N ASP A 117 -3.36 -16.05 -6.21
CA ASP A 117 -3.75 -16.26 -4.81
C ASP A 117 -4.47 -17.61 -4.61
N GLU A 118 -5.39 -17.97 -5.51
CA GLU A 118 -6.05 -19.28 -5.49
C GLU A 118 -5.09 -20.45 -5.70
N ALA A 119 -4.13 -20.32 -6.63
CA ALA A 119 -3.15 -21.37 -6.89
C ALA A 119 -2.23 -21.61 -5.68
N ILE A 120 -1.78 -20.55 -5.02
CA ILE A 120 -0.97 -20.60 -3.80
C ILE A 120 -1.75 -21.31 -2.67
N LYS A 121 -3.01 -20.91 -2.44
CA LYS A 121 -3.88 -21.56 -1.45
C LYS A 121 -4.17 -23.03 -1.79
N ALA A 122 -4.39 -23.35 -3.06
CA ALA A 122 -4.62 -24.73 -3.52
C ALA A 122 -3.40 -25.64 -3.32
N ALA A 123 -2.19 -25.07 -3.34
CA ALA A 123 -0.95 -25.78 -3.00
C ALA A 123 -0.74 -26.00 -1.49
N GLY A 124 -1.70 -25.56 -0.65
CA GLY A 124 -1.66 -25.70 0.80
C GLY A 124 -0.77 -24.66 1.49
N ILE A 125 -0.48 -23.55 0.81
CA ILE A 125 0.29 -22.42 1.32
C ILE A 125 -0.71 -21.36 1.77
N GLU A 126 -0.69 -20.98 3.05
CA GLU A 126 -1.51 -19.88 3.55
C GLU A 126 -0.70 -18.57 3.42
N PRO A 127 -1.16 -17.59 2.63
CA PRO A 127 -0.48 -16.29 2.55
C PRO A 127 -0.53 -15.55 3.88
N GLN A 128 0.59 -14.92 4.25
CA GLN A 128 0.64 -13.97 5.36
C GLN A 128 -0.07 -12.66 5.01
N ALA A 129 0.06 -12.24 3.75
CA ALA A 129 -0.68 -11.12 3.16
C ALA A 129 -1.05 -11.46 1.71
N SER A 130 -2.19 -10.93 1.25
CA SER A 130 -2.65 -11.12 -0.13
C SER A 130 -3.61 -9.98 -0.47
N GLU A 131 -3.18 -9.08 -1.35
CA GLU A 131 -3.94 -7.89 -1.71
C GLU A 131 -3.53 -7.30 -3.06
N ILE A 132 -4.32 -6.35 -3.57
CA ILE A 132 -3.91 -5.47 -4.67
C ILE A 132 -3.45 -4.15 -4.04
N SER A 133 -2.19 -3.80 -4.25
CA SER A 133 -1.54 -2.66 -3.61
C SER A 133 -0.78 -1.80 -4.63
N MET A 134 -0.32 -0.63 -4.19
CA MET A 134 0.55 0.25 -5.00
C MET A 134 2.00 0.01 -4.59
N ILE A 135 2.75 -0.67 -5.46
CA ILE A 135 4.13 -1.10 -5.21
C ILE A 135 5.10 -0.03 -5.70
N PRO A 136 6.02 0.49 -4.86
CA PRO A 136 7.02 1.45 -5.29
C PRO A 136 8.01 0.87 -6.30
N GLN A 137 8.39 1.65 -7.31
CA GLN A 137 9.46 1.29 -8.26
C GLN A 137 10.87 1.41 -7.65
N ASN A 138 11.01 2.18 -6.58
CA ASN A 138 12.26 2.37 -5.86
C ASN A 138 11.99 2.75 -4.40
N TYR A 139 12.86 2.31 -3.49
CA TYR A 139 12.78 2.61 -2.07
C TYR A 139 13.78 3.68 -1.62
N ILE A 140 13.43 4.44 -0.59
CA ILE A 140 14.26 5.43 0.09
C ILE A 140 14.54 4.93 1.50
N LYS A 141 15.79 4.55 1.73
CA LYS A 141 16.23 4.08 3.04
C LYS A 141 16.25 5.22 4.06
N LEU A 142 15.61 5.02 5.20
CA LEU A 142 15.61 5.93 6.34
C LEU A 142 16.14 5.23 7.59
N GLU A 143 16.93 5.95 8.40
CA GLU A 143 17.54 5.42 9.62
C GLU A 143 17.47 6.48 10.74
N GLY A 144 17.55 6.04 11.99
CA GLY A 144 17.63 6.88 13.17
C GLY A 144 16.46 7.85 13.32
N ASP A 145 16.77 9.13 13.51
CA ASP A 145 15.77 10.17 13.73
C ASP A 145 14.82 10.36 12.53
N ASP A 146 15.28 10.08 11.32
CA ASP A 146 14.47 10.28 10.12
C ASP A 146 13.46 9.13 9.92
N ALA A 147 13.84 7.89 10.24
CA ALA A 147 12.90 6.77 10.33
C ALA A 147 11.78 7.05 11.36
N LYS A 148 12.15 7.48 12.57
CA LYS A 148 11.19 7.80 13.63
C LYS A 148 10.22 8.92 13.25
N LYS A 149 10.70 9.96 12.58
CA LYS A 149 9.84 11.04 12.07
C LYS A 149 8.91 10.55 10.97
N MET A 150 9.39 9.68 10.09
CA MET A 150 8.60 9.14 8.98
C MET A 150 7.47 8.24 9.49
N LEU A 151 7.76 7.34 10.44
CA LEU A 151 6.75 6.50 11.09
C LEU A 151 5.67 7.36 11.78
N LYS A 152 6.09 8.38 12.54
CA LYS A 152 5.16 9.33 13.15
C LYS A 152 4.31 10.09 12.12
N LEU A 153 4.89 10.46 10.98
CA LEU A 153 4.14 11.09 9.89
C LEU A 153 3.10 10.12 9.34
N TYR A 154 3.50 8.87 9.07
CA TYR A 154 2.63 7.82 8.56
C TYR A 154 1.44 7.57 9.50
N GLU A 155 1.70 7.30 10.78
CA GLU A 155 0.67 7.12 11.82
C GLU A 155 -0.30 8.31 11.88
N ALA A 156 0.22 9.54 11.85
CA ALA A 156 -0.63 10.72 11.93
C ALA A 156 -1.55 10.89 10.71
N VAL A 157 -1.15 10.39 9.54
CA VAL A 157 -1.99 10.39 8.34
C VAL A 157 -2.98 9.22 8.39
N ASP A 158 -2.55 8.05 8.85
CA ASP A 158 -3.37 6.84 8.97
C ASP A 158 -4.53 7.02 9.98
N ASP A 159 -4.29 7.78 11.04
CA ASP A 159 -5.29 8.17 12.05
C ASP A 159 -6.39 9.11 11.49
N ASN A 160 -6.32 9.56 10.23
CA ASN A 160 -7.36 10.40 9.64
C ASN A 160 -8.56 9.57 9.16
N ASP A 161 -9.76 9.89 9.64
CA ASP A 161 -10.99 9.14 9.35
C ASP A 161 -11.33 9.01 7.84
N ASP A 162 -10.87 9.93 6.99
CA ASP A 162 -11.14 9.89 5.56
C ASP A 162 -10.09 9.05 4.79
N VAL A 163 -8.96 8.69 5.40
CA VAL A 163 -7.89 7.89 4.78
C VAL A 163 -8.28 6.42 4.76
N GLN A 164 -8.00 5.76 3.63
CA GLN A 164 -8.29 4.34 3.42
C GLN A 164 -7.00 3.53 3.27
N ASN A 165 -6.05 4.04 2.47
CA ASN A 165 -4.75 3.40 2.28
C ASN A 165 -3.66 4.48 2.19
N ILE A 166 -2.47 4.14 2.68
CA ILE A 166 -1.25 4.93 2.51
C ILE A 166 -0.17 4.04 1.91
N TYR A 167 0.33 4.44 0.75
CA TYR A 167 1.47 3.79 0.11
C TYR A 167 2.64 4.75 0.13
N ALA A 168 3.78 4.28 0.60
CA ALA A 168 4.99 5.10 0.66
C ALA A 168 6.20 4.26 0.29
N ASN A 169 7.21 4.91 -0.27
CA ASN A 169 8.41 4.22 -0.72
C ASN A 169 9.57 4.29 0.28
N PHE A 170 9.29 4.41 1.58
CA PHE A 170 10.35 4.33 2.58
C PHE A 170 10.78 2.88 2.78
N ASP A 171 12.05 2.69 3.10
CA ASP A 171 12.63 1.44 3.59
C ASP A 171 13.23 1.74 4.96
N ILE A 172 12.62 1.15 5.99
CA ILE A 172 13.04 1.28 7.39
C ILE A 172 13.28 -0.15 7.87
N GLY A 173 14.52 -0.46 8.24
CA GLY A 173 14.84 -1.79 8.76
C GLY A 173 14.15 -2.07 10.10
N GLU A 174 13.86 -3.34 10.40
CA GLU A 174 13.18 -3.74 11.64
C GLU A 174 13.81 -3.18 12.91
N SER A 175 15.15 -3.08 12.96
CA SER A 175 15.88 -2.52 14.11
C SER A 175 15.57 -1.05 14.41
N GLU A 176 15.00 -0.34 13.45
CA GLU A 176 14.58 1.06 13.57
C GLU A 176 13.10 1.21 13.94
N MET A 177 12.33 0.12 13.95
CA MET A 177 10.90 0.08 14.30
C MET A 177 10.65 -0.16 15.81
N GLU A 178 11.71 -0.42 16.61
CA GLU A 178 11.68 -0.49 18.10
C GLU A 178 11.87 0.87 18.79
#